data_AF-R7VZF6-F1
#
_entry.id   AF-R7VZF6-F1
#
_cell.length_a   1.000
_cell.length_b   1.000
_cell.length_c   1.000
_cell.angle_alpha   90.00
_cell.angle_beta   90.00
_cell.angle_gamma   90.00
#
_symmetry.space_group_name_H-M   'P 1'
#
loop_
_entity.id
_entity.type
_entity.pdbx_description
1 polymer ?
#
loop_
_entity_poly.entity_id
_entity_poly.type
_entity_poly.pdbx_seq_one_letter_code
_entity_poly.pdbx_strand_id
1 'polypeptide(L)'
;MAKKEEDAMYRHFLVAADRYNMERLKLMCKDKLCKRIDASTVANVLALAELHHCRDLKGACFEFLITPQNLSGAMATDGFEHLSKSCPCVVKGLITLCSAS
;
A
#
# COMPACT_ATOMS: atom_id res chain seq x y z
N MET A 1 4.14 -20.19 8.54
CA MET A 1 4.18 -20.59 7.11
C MET A 1 2.89 -20.19 6.38
N ALA A 2 1.72 -20.60 6.86
CA ALA A 2 0.40 -20.29 6.25
C ALA A 2 0.16 -18.81 5.90
N LYS A 3 0.69 -17.87 6.69
CA LYS A 3 0.48 -16.43 6.51
C LYS A 3 1.10 -15.86 5.21
N LYS A 4 2.22 -16.41 4.73
CA LYS A 4 2.85 -16.02 3.45
C LYS A 4 2.14 -16.63 2.25
N GLU A 5 1.61 -17.84 2.40
CA GLU A 5 0.86 -18.54 1.35
C GLU A 5 -0.48 -17.84 1.06
N GLU A 6 -1.13 -17.31 2.11
CA GLU A 6 -2.35 -16.52 1.95
C GLU A 6 -2.11 -15.22 1.15
N ASP A 7 -0.98 -14.54 1.37
CA ASP A 7 -0.63 -13.33 0.59
C ASP A 7 -0.32 -13.65 -0.87
N ALA A 8 0.38 -14.77 -1.12
CA ALA A 8 0.63 -15.24 -2.47
C ALA A 8 -0.70 -15.51 -3.20
N MET A 9 -1.65 -16.16 -2.51
CA MET A 9 -2.98 -16.44 -3.04
C MET A 9 -3.74 -15.15 -3.39
N TYR A 10 -3.80 -14.15 -2.50
CA TYR A 10 -4.48 -12.89 -2.80
C TYR A 10 -3.81 -12.08 -3.92
N ARG A 11 -2.48 -12.17 -4.07
CA ARG A 11 -1.77 -11.57 -5.21
C ARG A 11 -2.14 -12.24 -6.53
N HIS A 12 -2.22 -13.58 -6.56
CA HIS A 12 -2.67 -14.30 -7.76
C HIS A 12 -4.12 -13.98 -8.12
N PHE A 13 -5.01 -13.88 -7.12
CA PHE A 13 -6.38 -13.46 -7.35
C PHE A 13 -6.50 -12.02 -7.81
N LEU A 14 -5.67 -11.11 -7.31
CA LEU A 14 -5.65 -9.73 -7.78
C LEU A 14 -5.28 -9.65 -9.27
N VAL A 15 -4.24 -10.38 -9.70
CA VAL A 15 -3.82 -10.45 -11.11
C VAL A 15 -4.93 -11.00 -11.99
N ALA A 16 -5.60 -12.08 -11.56
CA ALA A 16 -6.73 -12.64 -12.30
C ALA A 16 -7.91 -11.66 -12.34
N ALA A 17 -8.26 -11.04 -11.21
CA ALA A 17 -9.37 -10.10 -11.14
C ALA A 17 -9.16 -8.88 -12.03
N ASP A 18 -7.92 -8.39 -12.15
CA ASP A 18 -7.55 -7.32 -13.07
C ASP A 18 -7.68 -7.75 -14.53
N ARG A 19 -7.17 -8.94 -14.88
CA ARG A 19 -7.24 -9.50 -16.23
C ARG A 19 -8.69 -9.72 -16.71
N TYR A 20 -9.59 -10.06 -15.80
CA TYR A 20 -10.99 -10.36 -16.12
C TYR A 20 -11.97 -9.22 -15.77
N ASN A 21 -11.49 -8.01 -15.45
CA ASN A 21 -12.32 -6.87 -15.04
C ASN A 21 -13.31 -7.20 -13.90
N MET A 22 -12.93 -8.07 -12.98
CA MET A 22 -13.75 -8.44 -11.83
C MET A 22 -13.56 -7.42 -10.70
N GLU A 23 -14.14 -6.24 -10.85
CA GLU A 23 -13.89 -5.10 -9.95
C GLU A 23 -14.14 -5.42 -8.47
N ARG A 24 -15.23 -6.14 -8.16
CA ARG A 24 -15.55 -6.52 -6.77
C ARG A 24 -14.50 -7.46 -6.17
N LEU A 25 -14.00 -8.44 -6.94
CA LEU A 25 -12.95 -9.34 -6.48
C LEU A 25 -11.61 -8.60 -6.33
N LYS A 26 -11.29 -7.72 -7.27
CA LYS A 26 -10.11 -6.84 -7.23
C LYS A 26 -10.11 -5.99 -5.95
N LEU A 27 -11.25 -5.41 -5.57
CA LEU A 27 -11.43 -4.67 -4.32
C LEU A 27 -11.23 -5.54 -3.07
N MET A 28 -11.81 -6.76 -3.03
CA MET A 28 -11.65 -7.66 -1.89
C MET A 28 -10.20 -8.16 -1.71
N CYS A 29 -9.52 -8.48 -2.81
CA CYS A 29 -8.11 -8.88 -2.79
C CYS A 29 -7.23 -7.73 -2.30
N LYS A 30 -7.51 -6.50 -2.78
CA LYS A 30 -6.87 -5.31 -2.26
C LYS A 30 -7.13 -5.20 -0.77
N ASP A 31 -8.37 -5.08 -0.30
CA ASP A 31 -8.73 -4.94 1.13
C ASP A 31 -8.02 -5.96 2.04
N LYS A 32 -7.95 -7.23 1.62
CA LYS A 32 -7.23 -8.28 2.37
C LYS A 32 -5.72 -8.05 2.45
N LEU A 33 -5.10 -7.57 1.37
CA LEU A 33 -3.71 -7.14 1.35
C LEU A 33 -3.51 -5.83 2.14
N CYS A 34 -4.51 -4.94 2.16
CA CYS A 34 -4.50 -3.66 2.88
C CYS A 34 -4.61 -3.82 4.40
N LYS A 35 -5.34 -4.83 4.88
CA LYS A 35 -5.39 -5.19 6.30
C LYS A 35 -4.05 -5.68 6.87
N ARG A 36 -3.01 -5.73 6.02
CA ARG A 36 -1.62 -6.06 6.38
C ARG A 36 -0.68 -4.88 6.20
N ILE A 37 -1.19 -3.64 6.27
CA ILE A 37 -0.34 -2.45 6.33
C ILE A 37 0.47 -2.51 7.62
N ASP A 38 1.78 -2.66 7.47
CA ASP A 38 2.80 -2.51 8.48
C ASP A 38 3.99 -1.75 7.87
N ALA A 39 5.00 -1.44 8.67
CA ALA A 39 6.17 -0.67 8.21
C ALA A 39 6.87 -1.30 6.99
N SER A 40 6.85 -2.63 6.86
CA SER A 40 7.51 -3.36 5.76
C SER A 40 6.68 -3.43 4.48
N THR A 41 5.35 -3.33 4.59
CA THR A 41 4.43 -3.52 3.46
C THR A 41 3.81 -2.22 2.96
N VAL A 42 3.73 -1.17 3.81
CA VAL A 42 3.00 0.06 3.51
C VAL A 42 3.47 0.74 2.23
N ALA A 43 4.78 0.70 1.92
CA ALA A 43 5.30 1.28 0.69
C ALA A 43 4.75 0.60 -0.57
N ASN A 44 4.70 -0.73 -0.59
CA ASN A 44 4.14 -1.49 -1.69
C ASN A 44 2.63 -1.30 -1.81
N VAL A 45 1.91 -1.32 -0.68
CA VAL A 45 0.46 -1.13 -0.66
C VAL A 45 0.10 0.28 -1.16
N LEU A 46 0.87 1.28 -0.77
CA LEU A 46 0.69 2.66 -1.18
C LEU A 46 1.00 2.88 -2.67
N ALA A 47 2.03 2.21 -3.22
CA ALA A 47 2.29 2.20 -4.66
C ALA A 47 1.14 1.58 -5.45
N LEU A 48 0.58 0.45 -4.98
CA LEU A 48 -0.58 -0.19 -5.61
C LEU A 48 -1.84 0.67 -5.53
N ALA A 49 -2.02 1.38 -4.42
CA ALA A 49 -3.13 2.31 -4.25
C ALA A 49 -3.06 3.44 -5.28
N GLU A 50 -1.87 4.02 -5.48
CA GLU A 50 -1.64 5.07 -6.46
C GLU A 50 -1.85 4.56 -7.89
N LEU A 51 -1.20 3.44 -8.26
CA LEU A 51 -1.27 2.85 -9.60
C LEU A 51 -2.72 2.55 -10.03
N HIS A 52 -3.57 2.14 -9.09
CA HIS A 52 -4.94 1.79 -9.37
C HIS A 52 -5.96 2.85 -8.92
N HIS A 53 -5.51 4.07 -8.58
CA HIS A 53 -6.35 5.17 -8.13
C HIS A 53 -7.32 4.80 -6.98
N CYS A 54 -6.90 3.91 -6.09
CA CYS A 54 -7.69 3.44 -4.96
C CYS A 54 -7.55 4.41 -3.78
N ARG A 55 -8.43 5.41 -3.73
CA ARG A 55 -8.37 6.51 -2.75
C ARG A 55 -8.47 6.04 -1.30
N ASP A 56 -9.39 5.13 -1.01
CA ASP A 56 -9.62 4.63 0.36
C ASP A 56 -8.36 3.94 0.92
N LEU A 57 -7.69 3.15 0.07
CA LEU A 57 -6.45 2.48 0.46
C LEU A 57 -5.29 3.47 0.64
N LYS A 58 -5.19 4.46 -0.25
CA LYS A 58 -4.19 5.52 -0.11
C LYS A 58 -4.37 6.27 1.22
N GLY A 59 -5.63 6.56 1.58
CA GLY A 59 -6.00 7.15 2.87
C GLY A 59 -5.56 6.30 4.05
N ALA A 60 -5.88 5.00 4.06
CA ALA A 60 -5.47 4.09 5.14
C ALA A 60 -3.94 3.99 5.30
N CYS A 61 -3.18 4.00 4.20
CA CYS A 61 -1.72 4.03 4.25
C CYS A 61 -1.19 5.34 4.87
N PHE A 62 -1.81 6.47 4.53
CA PHE A 62 -1.45 7.78 5.06
C PHE A 62 -1.77 7.89 6.55
N GLU A 63 -2.93 7.39 7.00
CA GLU A 63 -3.27 7.30 8.42
C GLU A 63 -2.27 6.45 9.20
N PHE A 64 -1.84 5.31 8.66
CA PHE A 64 -0.80 4.49 9.29
C PHE A 64 0.54 5.23 9.42
N LEU A 65 0.93 5.96 8.37
CA LEU A 65 2.20 6.69 8.29
C LEU A 65 2.20 8.02 9.05
N ILE A 66 1.07 8.48 9.59
CA ILE A 66 1.01 9.76 10.32
C ILE A 66 1.82 9.72 11.62
N THR A 67 2.02 8.53 12.20
CA THR A 67 2.79 8.36 13.43
C THR A 67 4.29 8.30 13.13
N PRO A 68 5.14 9.07 13.85
CA PRO A 68 6.58 9.12 13.59
C PRO A 68 7.28 7.75 13.63
N GLN A 69 6.85 6.85 14.52
CA GLN A 69 7.40 5.50 14.63
C GLN A 69 7.13 4.66 13.37
N ASN A 70 5.91 4.72 12.84
CA ASN A 70 5.53 3.98 11.64
C ASN A 70 6.19 4.56 10.41
N LEU A 71 6.26 5.90 10.32
CA LEU A 71 6.97 6.59 9.23
C LEU A 71 8.45 6.25 9.23
N SER A 72 9.13 6.36 10.39
CA SER A 72 10.54 6.00 10.52
C SER A 72 10.79 4.53 10.19
N GLY A 73 9.91 3.63 10.65
CA GLY A 73 9.99 2.21 10.33
C GLY A 73 9.86 1.95 8.82
N ALA A 74 8.92 2.63 8.15
CA ALA A 74 8.73 2.50 6.71
C ALA A 74 9.91 3.07 5.92
N MET A 75 10.40 4.25 6.29
CA MET A 75 11.54 4.91 5.64
C MET A 75 12.84 4.10 5.72
N ALA A 76 12.99 3.26 6.75
CA ALA A 76 14.13 2.37 6.89
C ALA A 76 14.11 1.15 5.93
N THR A 77 13.05 0.98 5.13
CA THR A 77 12.90 -0.14 4.20
C THR A 77 13.26 0.25 2.77
N ASP A 78 13.89 -0.68 2.05
CA ASP A 78 14.16 -0.55 0.61
C ASP A 78 12.88 -0.28 -0.20
N GLY A 79 11.73 -0.80 0.27
CA GLY A 79 10.44 -0.59 -0.36
C GLY A 79 10.03 0.88 -0.39
N PHE A 80 10.34 1.64 0.67
CA PHE A 80 10.03 3.07 0.73
C PHE A 80 11.00 3.88 -0.14
N GLU A 81 12.27 3.50 -0.20
CA GLU A 81 13.22 4.10 -1.16
C GLU A 81 12.73 3.88 -2.60
N HIS A 82 12.27 2.68 -2.92
CA HIS A 82 11.74 2.36 -4.25
C HIS A 82 10.46 3.15 -4.55
N LEU A 83 9.55 3.28 -3.58
CA LEU A 83 8.34 4.12 -3.69
C LEU A 83 8.72 5.57 -4.00
N SER A 84 9.74 6.12 -3.35
CA SER A 84 10.18 7.50 -3.57
C SER A 84 10.65 7.76 -5.00
N LYS A 85 11.28 6.76 -5.63
CA LYS A 85 11.74 6.80 -7.01
C LYS A 85 10.59 6.59 -8.00
N SER A 86 9.72 5.63 -7.73
CA SER A 86 8.63 5.24 -8.63
C SER A 86 7.42 6.18 -8.58
N CYS A 87 7.12 6.78 -7.42
CA CYS A 87 5.94 7.61 -7.20
C CYS A 87 6.27 8.86 -6.35
N PRO A 88 7.05 9.83 -6.85
CA PRO A 88 7.47 11.01 -6.07
C PRO A 88 6.29 11.88 -5.58
N CYS A 89 5.20 11.93 -6.35
CA CYS A 89 3.98 12.67 -5.99
C CYS A 89 3.35 12.18 -4.68
N VAL A 90 3.44 10.88 -4.42
CA VAL A 90 2.88 10.26 -3.21
C VAL A 90 3.68 10.68 -1.99
N VAL A 91 5.01 10.67 -2.08
CA VAL A 91 5.90 11.12 -1.01
C VAL A 91 5.68 12.61 -0.71
N LYS A 92 5.52 13.43 -1.74
CA LYS A 92 5.17 14.85 -1.57
C LYS A 92 3.85 15.02 -0.81
N GLY A 93 2.83 14.25 -1.16
CA GLY A 93 1.54 14.25 -0.46
C GLY A 93 1.67 13.85 1.02
N LEU A 94 2.51 12.86 1.32
CA LEU A 94 2.78 12.42 2.68
C LEU A 94 3.49 13.51 3.51
N ILE A 95 4.51 14.19 2.94
CA ILE A 95 5.20 15.29 3.61
C ILE A 95 4.22 16.42 3.94
N THR A 96 3.35 16.79 2.99
CA THR A 96 2.33 17.83 3.23
C THR A 96 1.39 17.44 4.37
N LEU A 97 0.97 16.17 4.44
CA LEU A 97 0.11 15.67 5.51
C LEU A 97 0.79 15.76 6.89
N CYS A 98 2.04 15.30 7.00
CA CYS A 98 2.81 15.36 8.23
C CYS A 98 3.12 16.80 8.69
N SER A 99 3.24 17.75 7.75
CA SER A 99 3.46 19.17 8.09
C SER A 99 2.19 19.93 8.52
N ALA A 100 1.02 19.34 8.29
CA ALA A 100 -0.29 19.93 8.64
C ALA A 100 -0.86 19.41 9.96
N SER A 101 -0.19 18.45 10.60
CA SER A 101 -0.56 17.80 11.86
C SER A 101 0.38 18.23 12.97
#